data_AF-A0A9P5P2L7-F1
#
_entry.id   AF-A0A9P5P2L7-F1
#
_cell.length_a   1.000
_cell.length_b   1.000
_cell.length_c   1.000
_cell.angle_alpha   90.00
_cell.angle_beta   90.00
_cell.angle_gamma   90.00
#
_symmetry.space_group_name_H-M   'P 1'
#
loop_
_entity.id
_entity.type
_entity.pdbx_description
1 polymer ?
#
loop_
_entity_poly.entity_id
_entity_poly.type
_entity_poly.pdbx_seq_one_letter_code
_entity_poly.pdbx_strand_id
1 'polypeptide(L)'
;MSSSLKYFTKRNALNAATQSAATTHFNHLRSIPRAWLIRRSKHDPKLKSVRPADRIKWWNIVPGDQIRLRGDKDSTIHEVLSINRLSNRVFLKNTAEDSGSENQPPKSKNYHYSRCQLYIGEYRVPSMNDPTGPHDYRPVFASRISTSEPNWDYKQHRWIWRRYATTTIPRIPSLGRGMRIRIPWPKFPKRRYPEGKFPAGVSDTPAEEVAKITYQLPLFDPAPLAPLPQIPEEEEYLKHIFNPHLGVGYDASAPFELYLQPDLANPHSRAKKLERWKVYQAAIHTLRKKITNNELQHIGGRTVKQAKADAAFKWREQVKEEQQKRKKARWMHSAQMAKWERKTEKKSKKEERQRRRLTELALKEEPNQVIPASLKKQANLDI
;
A
#
# COMPACT_ATOMS: atom_id res chain seq x y z
N MET A 1 -13.36 15.45 24.79
CA MET A 1 -13.51 14.75 23.49
C MET A 1 -12.49 13.62 23.42
N SER A 2 -12.91 12.35 23.46
CA SER A 2 -12.00 11.21 23.26
C SER A 2 -11.56 11.17 21.80
N SER A 3 -10.26 11.21 21.52
CA SER A 3 -9.79 11.12 20.12
C SER A 3 -9.52 9.67 19.73
N SER A 4 -9.99 9.30 18.56
CA SER A 4 -9.72 7.98 17.98
C SER A 4 -8.26 7.88 17.55
N LEU A 5 -7.62 6.74 17.81
CA LEU A 5 -6.28 6.41 17.31
C LEU A 5 -6.26 6.05 15.80
N LYS A 6 -7.32 6.38 15.05
CA LYS A 6 -7.41 6.16 13.59
C LYS A 6 -6.25 6.84 12.88
N TYR A 7 -5.90 8.05 13.33
CA TYR A 7 -4.69 8.74 12.92
C TYR A 7 -3.69 8.69 14.07
N PHE A 8 -2.55 8.02 13.83
CA PHE A 8 -1.53 7.84 14.84
C PHE A 8 -0.67 9.10 14.94
N THR A 9 -1.10 10.06 15.76
CA THR A 9 -0.41 11.34 16.02
C THR A 9 -0.10 11.49 17.51
N LYS A 10 0.88 12.33 17.87
CA LYS A 10 1.25 12.59 19.28
C LYS A 10 0.06 13.04 20.12
N ARG A 11 -0.76 13.96 19.60
CA ARG A 11 -1.98 14.45 20.28
C ARG A 11 -3.00 13.35 20.52
N ASN A 12 -3.21 12.48 19.53
CA ASN A 12 -4.13 11.34 19.68
C ASN A 12 -3.58 10.27 20.64
N ALA A 13 -2.27 10.08 20.68
CA ALA A 13 -1.64 9.17 21.64
C ALA A 13 -1.79 9.68 23.09
N LEU A 14 -1.69 10.99 23.33
CA LEU A 14 -1.93 11.58 24.65
C LEU A 14 -3.38 11.41 25.10
N ASN A 15 -4.33 11.58 24.19
CA ASN A 15 -5.77 11.44 24.43
C ASN A 15 -6.29 10.04 24.07
N ALA A 16 -5.46 9.01 24.17
CA ALA A 16 -5.76 7.65 23.70
C ALA A 16 -6.87 6.91 24.48
N ALA A 17 -7.42 7.52 25.54
CA ALA A 17 -8.58 6.98 26.23
C ALA A 17 -9.81 7.08 25.31
N THR A 18 -10.36 5.93 24.92
CA THR A 18 -11.47 5.84 23.98
C THR A 18 -12.72 5.32 24.70
N GLN A 19 -13.85 5.98 24.45
CA GLN A 19 -15.18 5.46 24.80
C GLN A 19 -15.72 4.49 23.74
N SER A 20 -15.05 4.38 22.59
CA SER A 20 -15.39 3.40 21.57
C SER A 20 -15.01 1.99 22.02
N ALA A 21 -16.03 1.15 22.10
CA ALA A 21 -15.92 -0.27 22.37
C ALA A 21 -15.31 -1.08 21.24
N ALA A 22 -15.73 -0.75 20.02
CA ALA A 22 -15.35 -1.48 18.84
C ALA A 22 -13.85 -1.31 18.57
N THR A 23 -13.23 -2.38 18.09
CA THR A 23 -11.89 -2.32 17.53
C THR A 23 -12.02 -2.22 16.02
N THR A 24 -11.63 -1.07 15.47
CA THR A 24 -11.69 -0.79 14.02
C THR A 24 -10.31 -0.89 13.38
N HIS A 25 -9.24 -0.61 14.14
CA HIS A 25 -7.85 -0.65 13.70
C HIS A 25 -6.91 -1.07 14.84
N PHE A 26 -5.70 -1.50 14.48
CA PHE A 26 -4.65 -1.90 15.44
C PHE A 26 -3.52 -0.87 15.56
N ASN A 27 -3.78 0.41 15.28
CA ASN A 27 -2.77 1.45 15.41
C ASN A 27 -2.19 1.58 16.83
N HIS A 28 -2.93 1.16 17.86
CA HIS A 28 -2.41 1.09 19.22
C HIS A 28 -1.32 0.03 19.40
N LEU A 29 -1.13 -0.90 18.46
CA LEU A 29 -0.01 -1.86 18.47
C LEU A 29 1.23 -1.35 17.73
N ARG A 30 1.16 -0.19 17.05
CA ARG A 30 2.33 0.39 16.40
C ARG A 30 3.34 0.90 17.43
N SER A 31 4.62 0.83 17.07
CA SER A 31 5.67 1.46 17.87
C SER A 31 5.43 2.97 17.96
N ILE A 32 5.62 3.52 19.15
CA ILE A 32 5.53 4.97 19.35
C ILE A 32 6.91 5.56 19.05
N PRO A 33 7.02 6.62 18.21
CA PRO A 33 8.28 7.31 17.99
C PRO A 33 8.91 7.76 19.32
N ARG A 34 10.21 7.48 19.50
CA ARG A 34 10.93 7.78 20.76
C ARG A 34 10.84 9.26 21.14
N ALA A 35 10.81 10.16 20.15
CA ALA A 35 10.65 11.60 20.34
C ALA A 35 9.33 12.00 21.05
N TRP A 36 8.28 11.16 21.00
CA TRP A 36 7.01 11.43 21.68
C TRP A 36 7.03 11.03 23.15
N LEU A 37 7.91 10.10 23.54
CA LEU A 37 8.06 9.61 24.91
C LEU A 37 8.94 10.55 25.75
N ILE A 38 9.79 11.34 25.11
CA ILE A 38 10.65 12.33 25.76
C ILE A 38 9.79 13.56 26.09
N ARG A 39 9.79 13.94 27.37
CA ARG A 39 9.18 15.17 27.84
C ARG A 39 10.13 16.33 27.54
N ARG A 40 9.70 17.35 26.79
CA ARG A 40 10.52 18.53 26.46
C ARG A 40 10.41 19.63 27.52
N SER A 41 9.20 19.88 28.03
CA SER A 41 8.95 20.86 29.10
C SER A 41 8.31 20.23 30.34
N LYS A 42 8.47 20.85 31.52
CA LYS A 42 7.81 20.40 32.77
C LYS A 42 6.28 20.35 32.64
N HIS A 43 5.71 21.27 31.85
CA HIS A 43 4.28 21.39 31.60
C HIS A 43 3.75 20.41 30.54
N ASP A 44 4.63 19.74 29.78
CA ASP A 44 4.20 18.79 28.77
C ASP A 44 3.63 17.51 29.41
N PRO A 45 2.46 17.02 28.96
CA PRO A 45 1.90 15.79 29.49
C PRO A 45 2.78 14.58 29.11
N LYS A 46 3.10 13.74 30.09
CA LYS A 46 3.87 12.52 29.88
C LYS A 46 2.98 11.45 29.23
N LEU A 47 3.35 11.02 28.03
CA LEU A 47 2.69 9.91 27.34
C LEU A 47 2.95 8.59 28.10
N LYS A 48 1.91 8.06 28.74
CA LYS A 48 1.95 6.76 29.40
C LYS A 48 1.62 5.68 28.38
N SER A 49 2.61 4.86 28.03
CA SER A 49 2.42 3.72 27.11
C SER A 49 3.21 2.52 27.59
N VAL A 50 2.62 1.33 27.42
CA VAL A 50 3.32 0.05 27.54
C VAL A 50 4.07 -0.24 26.23
N ARG A 51 5.03 -1.17 26.26
CA ARG A 51 5.72 -1.67 25.06
C ARG A 51 4.69 -2.29 24.10
N PRO A 52 4.86 -2.14 22.77
CA PRO A 52 3.91 -2.68 21.80
C PRO A 52 3.55 -4.15 21.96
N ALA A 53 4.53 -4.99 22.33
CA ALA A 53 4.34 -6.44 22.54
C ALA A 53 3.41 -6.76 23.73
N ASP A 54 3.41 -5.92 24.76
CA ASP A 54 2.59 -6.12 25.97
C ASP A 54 1.20 -5.48 25.84
N ARG A 55 0.93 -4.73 24.76
CA ARG A 55 -0.36 -4.10 24.54
C ARG A 55 -1.39 -5.13 24.13
N ILE A 56 -2.56 -5.04 24.74
CA ILE A 56 -3.64 -5.99 24.48
C ILE A 56 -4.19 -5.74 23.06
N LYS A 57 -4.05 -6.74 22.18
CA LYS A 57 -4.61 -6.71 20.83
C LYS A 57 -6.14 -6.78 20.87
N TRP A 58 -6.67 -7.78 21.58
CA TRP A 58 -8.10 -8.08 21.69
C TRP A 58 -8.60 -7.79 23.10
N TRP A 59 -9.31 -6.66 23.26
CA TRP A 59 -9.82 -6.20 24.55
C TRP A 59 -11.17 -6.85 24.89
N ASN A 60 -11.24 -7.63 25.96
CA ASN A 60 -12.51 -8.25 26.38
C ASN A 60 -13.37 -7.35 27.27
N ILE A 61 -12.74 -6.35 27.89
CA ILE A 61 -13.41 -5.33 28.70
C ILE A 61 -13.53 -4.06 27.87
N VAL A 62 -14.74 -3.53 27.83
CA VAL A 62 -15.14 -2.50 26.90
C VAL A 62 -15.95 -1.42 27.64
N PRO A 63 -15.96 -0.15 27.20
CA PRO A 63 -16.81 0.88 27.80
C PRO A 63 -18.28 0.48 27.83
N GLY A 64 -18.93 0.70 28.98
CA GLY A 64 -20.29 0.23 29.29
C GLY A 64 -20.36 -1.17 29.92
N ASP A 65 -19.25 -1.92 30.00
CA ASP A 65 -19.23 -3.16 30.78
C ASP A 65 -19.29 -2.88 32.28
N GLN A 66 -19.91 -3.79 33.00
CA GLN A 66 -19.85 -3.87 34.45
C GLN A 66 -18.70 -4.78 34.87
N ILE A 67 -17.89 -4.32 35.81
CA ILE A 67 -16.72 -5.04 36.30
C ILE A 67 -16.63 -4.97 37.83
N ARG A 68 -15.88 -5.91 38.40
CA ARG A 68 -15.38 -5.85 39.77
C ARG A 68 -13.86 -5.76 39.76
N LEU A 69 -13.30 -5.15 40.79
CA LEU A 69 -11.86 -5.10 41.01
C LEU A 69 -11.38 -6.31 41.83
N ARG A 70 -10.32 -6.95 41.35
CA ARG A 70 -9.63 -8.05 42.05
C ARG A 70 -8.91 -7.49 43.27
N GLY A 71 -9.22 -8.05 44.43
CA GLY A 71 -8.72 -7.61 45.73
C GLY A 71 -9.60 -6.57 46.42
N ASP A 72 -10.73 -6.20 45.82
CA ASP A 72 -11.74 -5.39 46.49
C ASP A 72 -12.57 -6.27 47.44
N LYS A 73 -12.75 -5.81 48.69
CA LYS A 73 -13.41 -6.57 49.77
C LYS A 73 -14.93 -6.55 49.60
N ASP A 74 -15.45 -5.41 49.20
CA ASP A 74 -16.89 -5.15 49.14
C ASP A 74 -17.51 -5.66 47.82
N SER A 75 -16.68 -6.19 46.91
CA SER A 75 -17.08 -6.73 45.62
C SER A 75 -17.94 -5.76 44.79
N THR A 76 -17.65 -4.46 44.92
CA THR A 76 -18.45 -3.41 44.30
C THR A 76 -18.42 -3.52 42.77
N ILE A 77 -19.60 -3.32 42.17
CA ILE A 77 -19.77 -3.35 40.72
C ILE A 77 -19.55 -1.95 40.19
N HIS A 78 -18.60 -1.81 39.27
CA HIS A 78 -18.27 -0.55 38.61
C HIS A 78 -18.58 -0.62 37.13
N GLU A 79 -19.09 0.48 36.58
CA GLU A 79 -19.26 0.64 35.13
C GLU A 79 -17.97 1.21 34.51
N VAL A 80 -17.55 0.64 33.38
CA VAL A 80 -16.39 1.13 32.63
C VAL A 80 -16.77 2.37 31.82
N LEU A 81 -16.14 3.50 32.12
CA LEU A 81 -16.33 4.75 31.38
C LEU A 81 -15.55 4.78 30.06
N SER A 82 -14.25 4.47 30.12
CA SER A 82 -13.38 4.48 28.95
C SER A 82 -12.19 3.55 29.12
N ILE A 83 -11.54 3.18 28.02
CA ILE A 83 -10.35 2.32 28.02
C ILE A 83 -9.20 3.02 27.33
N ASN A 84 -7.98 2.84 27.82
CA ASN A 84 -6.77 3.30 27.13
C ASN A 84 -5.96 2.09 26.66
N ARG A 85 -5.98 1.89 25.35
CA ARG A 85 -5.33 0.76 24.67
C ARG A 85 -3.80 0.86 24.60
N LEU A 86 -3.22 2.05 24.80
CA LEU A 86 -1.75 2.23 24.84
C LEU A 86 -1.17 1.90 26.22
N SER A 87 -1.91 2.19 27.30
CA SER A 87 -1.45 1.98 28.68
C SER A 87 -2.03 0.73 29.35
N ASN A 88 -2.90 -0.03 28.67
CA ASN A 88 -3.64 -1.16 29.25
C ASN A 88 -4.43 -0.79 30.53
N ARG A 89 -5.01 0.42 30.55
CA ARG A 89 -5.78 0.92 31.70
C ARG A 89 -7.26 1.07 31.38
N VAL A 90 -8.08 0.80 32.38
CA VAL A 90 -9.54 0.94 32.37
C VAL A 90 -9.91 2.08 33.31
N PHE A 91 -10.74 3.01 32.84
CA PHE A 91 -11.26 4.12 33.62
C PHE A 91 -12.68 3.80 34.04
N LEU A 92 -12.94 3.92 35.33
CA LEU A 92 -14.25 3.61 35.91
C LEU A 92 -15.10 4.87 36.02
N LYS A 93 -16.40 4.69 35.90
CA LYS A 93 -17.40 5.76 36.06
C LYS A 93 -17.66 5.97 37.55
N ASN A 94 -17.69 7.23 37.99
CA ASN A 94 -18.17 7.66 39.32
C ASN A 94 -17.49 6.98 40.52
N THR A 95 -16.21 6.65 40.45
CA THR A 95 -15.47 6.02 41.58
C THR A 95 -14.62 6.99 42.39
N ALA A 96 -14.54 8.27 42.00
CA ALA A 96 -13.88 9.27 42.84
C ALA A 96 -14.86 9.74 43.90
N GLU A 97 -14.42 9.69 45.15
CA GLU A 97 -15.02 10.53 46.20
C GLU A 97 -14.87 11.99 45.74
N ASP A 98 -15.88 12.83 45.98
CA ASP A 98 -15.95 14.26 45.63
C ASP A 98 -14.94 15.11 46.42
N SER A 99 -13.66 14.74 46.38
CA SER A 99 -12.59 15.37 47.15
C SER A 99 -11.84 16.43 46.33
N GLY A 100 -12.57 17.30 45.61
CA GLY A 100 -11.93 18.38 44.86
C GLY A 100 -12.92 19.37 44.28
N SER A 101 -12.96 20.56 44.88
CA SER A 101 -13.44 21.85 44.37
C SER A 101 -14.46 21.83 43.23
N GLU A 102 -15.65 22.41 43.45
CA GLU A 102 -16.81 22.51 42.53
C GLU A 102 -16.49 22.88 41.06
N ASN A 103 -15.33 23.45 40.80
CA ASN A 103 -14.86 23.85 39.47
C ASN A 103 -14.00 22.80 38.72
N GLN A 104 -13.65 21.64 39.30
CA GLN A 104 -12.90 20.58 38.59
C GLN A 104 -13.79 19.39 38.21
N PRO A 105 -13.70 18.87 36.96
CA PRO A 105 -14.45 17.69 36.57
C PRO A 105 -14.00 16.47 37.39
N PRO A 106 -14.93 15.56 37.76
CA PRO A 106 -14.63 14.42 38.62
C PRO A 106 -13.55 13.53 38.00
N LYS A 107 -12.47 13.28 38.75
CA LYS A 107 -11.31 12.52 38.28
C LYS A 107 -11.61 11.02 38.33
N SER A 108 -11.95 10.40 37.21
CA SER A 108 -12.15 8.94 37.15
C SER A 108 -10.93 8.15 37.68
N LYS A 109 -11.13 7.20 38.61
CA LYS A 109 -10.08 6.28 39.05
C LYS A 109 -9.74 5.34 37.88
N ASN A 110 -8.47 4.98 37.74
CA ASN A 110 -8.01 4.10 36.68
C ASN A 110 -7.29 2.88 37.24
N TYR A 111 -7.58 1.72 36.66
CA TYR A 111 -7.02 0.44 37.08
C TYR A 111 -6.37 -0.27 35.90
N HIS A 112 -5.39 -1.13 36.19
CA HIS A 112 -4.78 -1.96 35.17
C HIS A 112 -5.76 -3.07 34.75
N TYR A 113 -5.78 -3.41 33.47
CA TYR A 113 -6.69 -4.40 32.89
C TYR A 113 -6.71 -5.73 33.66
N SER A 114 -5.55 -6.22 34.13
CA SER A 114 -5.42 -7.49 34.86
C SER A 114 -6.15 -7.53 36.21
N ARG A 115 -6.50 -6.38 36.79
CA ARG A 115 -7.26 -6.30 38.04
C ARG A 115 -8.77 -6.34 37.82
N CYS A 116 -9.24 -6.29 36.57
CA CYS A 116 -10.66 -6.18 36.27
C CYS A 116 -11.27 -7.56 35.98
N GLN A 117 -12.39 -7.88 36.63
CA GLN A 117 -13.18 -9.09 36.38
C GLN A 117 -14.53 -8.69 35.82
N LEU A 118 -14.95 -9.31 34.71
CA LEU A 118 -16.24 -8.98 34.07
C LEU A 118 -17.40 -9.51 34.90
N TYR A 119 -18.45 -8.71 35.04
CA TYR A 119 -19.72 -9.14 35.57
C TYR A 119 -20.47 -10.00 34.54
N ILE A 120 -21.03 -11.12 34.97
CA ILE A 120 -21.80 -12.05 34.12
C ILE A 120 -23.30 -11.86 34.37
N GLY A 121 -23.68 -11.79 35.64
CA GLY A 121 -25.07 -11.74 36.08
C GLY A 121 -25.21 -12.30 37.50
N GLU A 122 -26.44 -12.31 38.00
CA GLU A 122 -26.79 -12.90 39.29
C GLU A 122 -27.14 -14.37 39.09
N TYR A 123 -26.52 -15.24 39.88
CA TYR A 123 -26.82 -16.67 39.86
C TYR A 123 -27.05 -17.16 41.28
N ARG A 124 -27.83 -18.23 41.39
CA ARG A 124 -27.99 -19.00 42.63
C ARG A 124 -26.69 -19.76 42.90
N VAL A 125 -25.94 -19.33 43.89
CA VAL A 125 -24.64 -19.92 44.25
C VAL A 125 -24.61 -20.15 45.75
N PRO A 126 -24.06 -21.28 46.25
CA PRO A 126 -23.91 -21.48 47.69
C PRO A 126 -23.07 -20.37 48.31
N SER A 127 -23.33 -20.09 49.58
CA SER A 127 -22.57 -19.10 50.34
C SER A 127 -21.09 -19.50 50.41
N MET A 128 -20.18 -18.52 50.34
CA MET A 128 -18.75 -18.77 50.45
C MET A 128 -18.36 -19.37 51.81
N ASN A 129 -19.14 -19.06 52.86
CA ASN A 129 -18.89 -19.52 54.22
C ASN A 129 -19.58 -20.88 54.49
N ASP A 130 -20.70 -21.17 53.82
CA ASP A 130 -21.49 -22.40 54.01
C ASP A 130 -21.80 -23.06 52.65
N PRO A 131 -20.97 -24.02 52.19
CA PRO A 131 -21.14 -24.67 50.88
C PRO A 131 -22.40 -25.56 50.80
N THR A 132 -22.95 -25.97 51.94
CA THR A 132 -24.17 -26.81 52.06
C THR A 132 -25.44 -25.98 52.34
N GLY A 133 -25.29 -24.66 52.54
CA GLY A 133 -26.40 -23.76 52.83
C GLY A 133 -27.30 -23.46 51.61
N PRO A 134 -28.41 -22.73 51.81
CA PRO A 134 -29.30 -22.34 50.73
C PRO A 134 -28.56 -21.52 49.67
N HIS A 135 -28.98 -21.68 48.41
CA HIS A 135 -28.39 -20.96 47.29
C HIS A 135 -28.98 -19.54 47.20
N ASP A 136 -28.16 -18.54 47.55
CA ASP A 136 -28.52 -17.13 47.41
C ASP A 136 -28.22 -16.62 46.01
N TYR A 137 -28.97 -15.62 45.56
CA TYR A 137 -28.61 -14.85 44.38
C TYR A 137 -27.43 -13.94 44.69
N ARG A 138 -26.28 -14.22 44.06
CA ARG A 138 -25.07 -13.42 44.21
C ARG A 138 -24.53 -12.99 42.85
N PRO A 139 -23.89 -11.81 42.77
CA PRO A 139 -23.25 -11.36 41.54
C PRO A 139 -22.07 -12.29 41.22
N VAL A 140 -22.08 -12.85 40.01
CA VAL A 140 -21.03 -13.73 39.53
C VAL A 140 -20.13 -13.01 38.52
N PHE A 141 -18.82 -13.20 38.71
CA PHE A 141 -17.79 -12.59 37.90
C PHE A 141 -16.98 -13.61 37.11
N ALA A 142 -16.46 -13.21 35.96
CA ALA A 142 -15.58 -14.02 35.14
C ALA A 142 -14.15 -14.00 35.71
N SER A 143 -13.66 -15.16 36.12
CA SER A 143 -12.27 -15.38 36.52
C SER A 143 -11.38 -15.61 35.30
N ARG A 144 -11.86 -16.45 34.36
CA ARG A 144 -11.18 -16.72 33.09
C ARG A 144 -12.17 -16.50 31.94
N ILE A 145 -11.73 -15.73 30.95
CA ILE A 145 -12.49 -15.43 29.75
C ILE A 145 -11.83 -16.16 28.58
N SER A 146 -12.62 -16.89 27.81
CA SER A 146 -12.24 -17.38 26.49
C SER A 146 -12.94 -16.56 25.41
N THR A 147 -12.35 -16.54 24.22
CA THR A 147 -12.87 -15.80 23.07
C THR A 147 -13.03 -16.71 21.87
N SER A 148 -14.00 -16.41 21.01
CA SER A 148 -14.01 -16.96 19.65
C SER A 148 -12.89 -16.34 18.83
N GLU A 149 -12.66 -16.92 17.65
CA GLU A 149 -11.82 -16.27 16.64
C GLU A 149 -12.43 -14.92 16.22
N PRO A 150 -11.61 -13.87 16.05
CA PRO A 150 -12.06 -12.57 15.62
C PRO A 150 -12.26 -12.53 14.11
N ASN A 151 -13.43 -12.08 13.68
CA ASN A 151 -13.76 -11.86 12.27
C ASN A 151 -13.98 -10.36 12.01
N TRP A 152 -13.67 -9.90 10.80
CA TRP A 152 -13.97 -8.54 10.35
C TRP A 152 -15.40 -8.47 9.83
N ASP A 153 -16.25 -7.67 10.48
CA ASP A 153 -17.59 -7.38 9.99
C ASP A 153 -17.54 -6.20 9.01
N TYR A 154 -17.73 -6.50 7.72
CA TYR A 154 -17.73 -5.50 6.65
C TYR A 154 -18.87 -4.49 6.79
N LYS A 155 -20.03 -4.88 7.32
CA LYS A 155 -21.19 -3.98 7.47
C LYS A 155 -20.97 -2.96 8.59
N GLN A 156 -20.33 -3.39 9.67
CA GLN A 156 -20.10 -2.57 10.86
C GLN A 156 -18.69 -1.95 10.91
N HIS A 157 -17.84 -2.27 9.92
CA HIS A 157 -16.44 -1.86 9.82
C HIS A 157 -15.65 -2.04 11.13
N ARG A 158 -15.83 -3.19 11.79
CA ARG A 158 -15.18 -3.51 13.06
C ARG A 158 -14.87 -4.99 13.19
N TRP A 159 -13.86 -5.30 14.00
CA TRP A 159 -13.59 -6.66 14.43
C TRP A 159 -14.58 -7.10 15.49
N ILE A 160 -15.14 -8.28 15.31
CA ILE A 160 -16.11 -8.90 16.20
C ILE A 160 -15.60 -10.27 16.63
N TRP A 161 -15.64 -10.51 17.93
CA TRP A 161 -15.49 -11.84 18.52
C TRP A 161 -16.49 -12.00 19.65
N ARG A 162 -16.78 -13.24 20.04
CA ARG A 162 -17.65 -13.58 21.16
C ARG A 162 -16.77 -13.86 22.37
N ARG A 163 -17.21 -13.41 23.55
CA ARG A 163 -16.54 -13.65 24.83
C ARG A 163 -17.35 -14.63 25.66
N TYR A 164 -16.67 -15.56 26.31
CA TYR A 164 -17.27 -16.57 27.16
C TYR A 164 -16.54 -16.67 28.50
N ALA A 165 -17.28 -16.79 29.59
CA ALA A 165 -16.72 -17.16 30.88
C ALA A 165 -16.46 -18.66 30.92
N THR A 166 -15.18 -19.03 31.04
CA THR A 166 -14.76 -20.43 31.22
C THR A 166 -14.73 -20.82 32.70
N THR A 167 -14.46 -19.84 33.56
CA THR A 167 -14.39 -20.05 35.01
C THR A 167 -14.97 -18.83 35.71
N THR A 168 -15.83 -19.07 36.69
CA THR A 168 -16.55 -18.02 37.41
C THR A 168 -16.13 -17.95 38.88
N ILE A 169 -16.27 -16.77 39.48
CA ILE A 169 -16.12 -16.53 40.92
C ILE A 169 -17.36 -15.73 41.37
N PRO A 170 -18.15 -16.25 42.31
CA PRO A 170 -18.10 -17.62 42.85
C PRO A 170 -18.42 -18.69 41.78
N ARG A 171 -18.06 -19.95 42.04
CA ARG A 171 -18.23 -21.05 41.08
C ARG A 171 -19.70 -21.44 41.00
N ILE A 172 -20.30 -21.38 39.81
CA ILE A 172 -21.70 -21.77 39.59
C ILE A 172 -21.79 -23.31 39.59
N PRO A 173 -22.58 -23.94 40.48
CA PRO A 173 -22.68 -25.40 40.56
C PRO A 173 -23.35 -26.03 39.34
N SER A 174 -24.33 -25.35 38.74
CA SER A 174 -25.07 -25.84 37.57
C SER A 174 -24.26 -25.88 36.28
N LEU A 175 -23.05 -25.31 36.27
CA LEU A 175 -22.18 -25.30 35.10
C LEU A 175 -21.29 -26.56 35.11
N GLY A 176 -21.62 -27.54 34.26
CA GLY A 176 -20.79 -28.73 34.06
C GLY A 176 -19.35 -28.39 33.66
N ARG A 177 -18.39 -29.32 33.87
CA ARG A 177 -16.99 -29.10 33.47
C ARG A 177 -16.93 -28.86 31.96
N GLY A 178 -16.37 -27.72 31.56
CA GLY A 178 -16.17 -27.36 30.15
C GLY A 178 -17.30 -26.56 29.51
N MET A 179 -18.43 -26.36 30.19
CA MET A 179 -19.46 -25.42 29.74
C MET A 179 -18.95 -23.97 29.88
N ARG A 180 -19.30 -23.13 28.89
CA ARG A 180 -18.86 -21.73 28.82
C ARG A 180 -20.08 -20.82 28.74
N ILE A 181 -20.17 -19.83 29.63
CA ILE A 181 -21.28 -18.87 29.64
C ILE A 181 -20.96 -17.72 28.69
N ARG A 182 -21.82 -17.44 27.71
CA ARG A 182 -21.63 -16.30 26.81
C ARG A 182 -21.86 -14.99 27.56
N ILE A 183 -20.90 -14.08 27.50
CA ILE A 183 -21.06 -12.72 28.03
C ILE A 183 -21.36 -11.79 26.85
N PRO A 184 -22.54 -11.18 26.74
CA PRO A 184 -22.84 -10.26 25.64
C PRO A 184 -21.98 -9.00 25.73
N TRP A 185 -21.73 -8.35 24.58
CA TRP A 185 -21.17 -7.01 24.56
C TRP A 185 -22.24 -6.00 25.04
N PRO A 186 -21.84 -4.89 25.68
CA PRO A 186 -22.79 -3.87 26.13
C PRO A 186 -23.46 -3.22 24.90
N LYS A 187 -24.75 -2.86 25.06
CA LYS A 187 -25.52 -2.19 24.00
C LYS A 187 -25.08 -0.73 23.94
N PHE A 188 -24.66 -0.26 22.76
CA PHE A 188 -24.35 1.14 22.56
C PHE A 188 -25.60 1.92 22.17
N PRO A 189 -25.76 3.16 22.66
CA PRO A 189 -26.74 4.05 22.07
C PRO A 189 -26.45 4.16 20.58
N LYS A 190 -27.45 3.91 19.74
CA LYS A 190 -27.31 4.13 18.30
C LYS A 190 -26.90 5.58 18.09
N ARG A 191 -25.87 5.80 17.27
CA ARG A 191 -25.43 7.16 16.93
C ARG A 191 -26.63 7.87 16.32
N ARG A 192 -27.17 8.85 17.04
CA ARG A 192 -28.18 9.76 16.49
C ARG A 192 -27.43 10.68 15.55
N TYR A 193 -27.66 10.50 14.25
CA TYR A 193 -27.33 11.56 13.31
C TYR A 193 -28.28 12.71 13.65
N PRO A 194 -27.80 13.97 13.67
CA PRO A 194 -28.69 15.08 13.94
C PRO A 194 -29.73 15.13 12.82
N GLU A 195 -30.92 14.60 13.10
CA GLU A 195 -32.10 14.77 12.28
C GLU A 195 -32.33 16.28 12.18
N GLY A 196 -32.00 16.86 11.02
CA GLY A 196 -32.30 18.26 10.70
C GLY A 196 -31.21 19.32 10.90
N LYS A 197 -29.95 19.02 11.28
CA LYS A 197 -28.88 20.08 11.27
C LYS A 197 -28.06 20.16 9.98
N PHE A 198 -28.10 19.13 9.16
CA PHE A 198 -27.67 19.20 7.77
C PHE A 198 -28.77 18.49 6.97
N PRO A 199 -29.41 19.15 5.99
CA PRO A 199 -30.23 18.39 5.05
C PRO A 199 -29.33 17.30 4.47
N ALA A 200 -29.82 16.07 4.40
CA ALA A 200 -29.12 14.91 3.86
C ALA A 200 -28.86 15.04 2.33
N GLY A 201 -28.57 16.24 1.82
CA GLY A 201 -28.72 16.57 0.40
C GLY A 201 -27.66 17.46 -0.23
N VAL A 202 -26.70 18.04 0.52
CA VAL A 202 -25.64 18.86 -0.13
C VAL A 202 -24.34 18.07 -0.34
N SER A 203 -24.01 17.13 0.54
CA SER A 203 -22.75 16.35 0.44
C SER A 203 -22.94 14.86 0.69
N ASP A 204 -24.14 14.43 1.06
CA ASP A 204 -24.47 13.02 1.15
C ASP A 204 -25.16 12.62 -0.15
N THR A 205 -24.81 11.44 -0.66
CA THR A 205 -25.38 10.94 -1.92
C THR A 205 -26.65 10.17 -1.60
N PRO A 206 -27.75 10.40 -2.33
CA PRO A 206 -28.96 9.61 -2.13
C PRO A 206 -28.66 8.13 -2.42
N ALA A 207 -29.33 7.25 -1.69
CA ALA A 207 -29.11 5.80 -1.82
C ALA A 207 -29.32 5.30 -3.26
N GLU A 208 -30.22 5.95 -4.01
CA GLU A 208 -30.52 5.66 -5.41
C GLU A 208 -29.33 5.95 -6.34
N GLU A 209 -28.63 7.08 -6.14
CA GLU A 209 -27.43 7.41 -6.93
C GLU A 209 -26.28 6.46 -6.64
N VAL A 210 -26.10 6.06 -5.38
CA VAL A 210 -25.07 5.08 -4.99
C VAL A 210 -25.35 3.70 -5.59
N ALA A 211 -26.63 3.33 -5.72
CA ALA A 211 -27.03 2.06 -6.32
C ALA A 211 -26.95 2.07 -7.86
N LYS A 212 -26.85 3.24 -8.50
CA LYS A 212 -26.80 3.36 -9.96
C LYS A 212 -25.48 2.81 -10.49
N ILE A 213 -25.55 1.72 -11.25
CA ILE A 213 -24.41 1.16 -11.98
C ILE A 213 -24.09 2.10 -13.15
N THR A 214 -23.06 2.94 -12.98
CA THR A 214 -22.62 3.90 -14.01
C THR A 214 -21.63 3.32 -15.00
N TYR A 215 -20.93 2.25 -14.63
CA TYR A 215 -19.92 1.62 -15.46
C TYR A 215 -20.54 0.57 -16.38
N GLN A 216 -20.47 0.83 -17.69
CA GLN A 216 -20.81 -0.13 -18.73
C GLN A 216 -19.52 -0.78 -19.23
N LEU A 217 -19.48 -2.12 -19.23
CA LEU A 217 -18.34 -2.84 -19.77
C LEU A 217 -18.23 -2.56 -21.28
N PRO A 218 -17.02 -2.28 -21.80
CA PRO A 218 -16.81 -2.14 -23.23
C PRO A 218 -17.16 -3.44 -23.94
N LEU A 219 -17.81 -3.34 -25.09
CA LEU A 219 -18.18 -4.49 -25.91
C LEU A 219 -16.91 -5.00 -26.59
N PHE A 220 -16.33 -6.06 -26.05
CA PHE A 220 -15.26 -6.79 -26.73
C PHE A 220 -15.85 -7.61 -27.86
N ASP A 221 -15.23 -7.55 -29.04
CA ASP A 221 -15.56 -8.48 -30.11
C ASP A 221 -15.22 -9.91 -29.64
N PRO A 222 -16.19 -10.84 -29.58
CA PRO A 222 -15.96 -12.19 -29.09
C PRO A 222 -15.08 -13.03 -30.03
N ALA A 223 -14.76 -12.53 -31.23
CA ALA A 223 -13.88 -13.22 -32.17
C ALA A 223 -12.44 -13.32 -31.60
N PRO A 224 -11.85 -14.53 -31.48
CA PRO A 224 -10.51 -14.71 -30.91
C PRO A 224 -9.37 -14.11 -31.76
N LEU A 225 -9.66 -13.74 -33.01
CA LEU A 225 -8.74 -13.11 -33.96
C LEU A 225 -8.99 -11.60 -34.10
N ALA A 226 -10.00 -11.05 -33.43
CA ALA A 226 -10.24 -9.61 -33.48
C ALA A 226 -9.02 -8.88 -32.90
N PRO A 227 -8.58 -7.79 -33.53
CA PRO A 227 -7.48 -7.01 -33.00
C PRO A 227 -7.88 -6.46 -31.63
N LEU A 228 -7.06 -6.76 -30.62
CA LEU A 228 -7.21 -6.09 -29.33
C LEU A 228 -7.04 -4.58 -29.54
N PRO A 229 -7.80 -3.75 -28.80
CA PRO A 229 -7.63 -2.30 -28.85
C PRO A 229 -6.16 -1.95 -28.55
N GLN A 230 -5.57 -1.15 -29.42
CA GLN A 230 -4.16 -0.78 -29.31
C GLN A 230 -3.95 0.10 -28.07
N ILE A 231 -2.84 -0.12 -27.37
CA ILE A 231 -2.45 0.75 -26.27
C ILE A 231 -2.03 2.09 -26.90
N PRO A 232 -2.71 3.20 -26.58
CA PRO A 232 -2.40 4.50 -27.16
C PRO A 232 -0.96 4.90 -26.84
N GLU A 233 -0.28 5.52 -27.79
CA GLU A 233 1.06 6.02 -27.53
C GLU A 233 1.03 7.15 -26.49
N GLU A 234 2.11 7.31 -25.72
CA GLU A 234 2.19 8.35 -24.69
C GLU A 234 1.93 9.75 -25.28
N GLU A 235 2.40 10.00 -26.49
CA GLU A 235 2.15 11.27 -27.19
C GLU A 235 0.67 11.48 -27.53
N GLU A 236 -0.04 10.43 -27.93
CA GLU A 236 -1.47 10.49 -28.26
C GLU A 236 -2.29 10.74 -26.99
N TYR A 237 -1.96 10.04 -25.91
CA TYR A 237 -2.56 10.24 -24.60
C TYR A 237 -2.38 11.67 -24.10
N LEU A 238 -1.14 12.18 -24.14
CA LEU A 238 -0.83 13.55 -23.72
C LEU A 238 -1.52 14.58 -24.62
N LYS A 239 -1.59 14.36 -25.94
CA LYS A 239 -2.34 15.23 -26.85
C LYS A 239 -3.82 15.27 -26.51
N HIS A 240 -4.44 14.14 -26.16
CA HIS A 240 -5.84 14.08 -25.75
C HIS A 240 -6.12 14.85 -24.45
N ILE A 241 -5.24 14.72 -23.44
CA ILE A 241 -5.43 15.39 -22.14
C ILE A 241 -5.16 16.88 -22.22
N PHE A 242 -4.05 17.27 -22.85
CA PHE A 242 -3.58 18.66 -22.83
C PHE A 242 -4.20 19.49 -23.96
N ASN A 243 -4.63 18.86 -25.07
CA ASN A 243 -5.25 19.53 -26.20
C ASN A 243 -6.65 18.97 -26.54
N PRO A 244 -7.61 18.98 -25.60
CA PRO A 244 -8.95 18.43 -25.84
C PRO A 244 -9.73 19.21 -26.91
N HIS A 245 -9.33 20.47 -27.18
CA HIS A 245 -9.94 21.34 -28.19
C HIS A 245 -9.61 20.95 -29.64
N LEU A 246 -8.59 20.11 -29.86
CA LEU A 246 -8.19 19.68 -31.21
C LEU A 246 -9.14 18.62 -31.81
N GLY A 247 -10.13 18.13 -31.05
CA GLY A 247 -11.15 17.21 -31.57
C GLY A 247 -10.60 15.90 -32.11
N VAL A 248 -9.43 15.46 -31.62
CA VAL A 248 -8.90 14.13 -31.94
C VAL A 248 -9.97 13.12 -31.51
N GLY A 249 -10.42 12.28 -32.44
CA GLY A 249 -11.57 11.40 -32.24
C GLY A 249 -11.37 10.50 -31.02
N TYR A 250 -12.17 10.72 -29.98
CA TYR A 250 -12.25 9.79 -28.86
C TYR A 250 -13.05 8.57 -29.31
N ASP A 251 -12.38 7.42 -29.40
CA ASP A 251 -13.06 6.17 -29.68
C ASP A 251 -13.79 5.68 -28.42
N ALA A 252 -15.10 5.93 -28.37
CA ALA A 252 -15.95 5.52 -27.26
C ALA A 252 -16.09 3.99 -27.13
N SER A 253 -15.66 3.22 -28.13
CA SER A 253 -15.65 1.76 -28.08
C SER A 253 -14.41 1.20 -27.37
N ALA A 254 -13.33 2.00 -27.24
CA ALA A 254 -12.10 1.57 -26.60
C ALA A 254 -12.24 1.57 -25.06
N PRO A 255 -11.72 0.54 -24.35
CA PRO A 255 -11.71 0.51 -22.89
C PRO A 255 -10.93 1.69 -22.32
N PHE A 256 -11.57 2.47 -21.45
CA PHE A 256 -10.95 3.61 -20.77
C PHE A 256 -9.72 3.19 -19.94
N GLU A 257 -9.67 1.93 -19.50
CA GLU A 257 -8.57 1.33 -18.73
C GLU A 257 -7.23 1.36 -19.47
N LEU A 258 -7.24 1.33 -20.81
CA LEU A 258 -6.00 1.41 -21.61
C LEU A 258 -5.31 2.76 -21.44
N TYR A 259 -6.09 3.84 -21.41
CA TYR A 259 -5.58 5.20 -21.19
C TYR A 259 -5.11 5.41 -19.75
N LEU A 260 -5.70 4.70 -18.78
CA LEU A 260 -5.34 4.82 -17.36
C LEU A 260 -4.09 4.03 -16.96
N GLN A 261 -3.61 3.10 -17.79
CA GLN A 261 -2.48 2.24 -17.44
C GLN A 261 -1.21 3.01 -17.01
N PRO A 262 -0.78 4.09 -17.71
CA PRO A 262 0.38 4.89 -17.31
C PRO A 262 0.17 5.58 -15.96
N ASP A 263 -1.04 6.07 -15.70
CA ASP A 263 -1.41 6.83 -14.51
C ASP A 263 -1.53 5.96 -13.26
N LEU A 264 -2.18 4.80 -13.41
CA LEU A 264 -2.33 3.82 -12.33
C LEU A 264 -1.00 3.15 -11.97
N ALA A 265 -0.08 3.02 -12.94
CA ALA A 265 1.14 2.27 -12.76
C ALA A 265 2.37 2.99 -13.33
N ASN A 266 2.96 3.87 -12.52
CA ASN A 266 4.18 4.60 -12.84
C ASN A 266 5.23 3.69 -13.56
N PRO A 267 5.54 3.95 -14.85
CA PRO A 267 6.44 3.12 -15.67
C PRO A 267 7.88 3.11 -15.14
N HIS A 268 8.24 4.12 -14.34
CA HIS A 268 9.55 4.31 -13.72
C HIS A 268 9.57 3.99 -12.23
N SER A 269 8.53 3.32 -11.71
CA SER A 269 8.50 2.84 -10.33
C SER A 269 9.72 1.98 -10.00
N ARG A 270 10.13 1.99 -8.72
CA ARG A 270 11.27 1.19 -8.24
C ARG A 270 11.08 -0.30 -8.49
N ALA A 271 9.84 -0.79 -8.39
CA ALA A 271 9.48 -2.18 -8.67
C ALA A 271 9.75 -2.55 -10.13
N LYS A 272 9.22 -1.78 -11.11
CA LYS A 272 9.48 -2.01 -12.55
C LYS A 272 10.96 -1.85 -12.91
N LYS A 273 11.70 -0.94 -12.26
CA LYS A 273 13.16 -0.83 -12.44
C LYS A 273 13.89 -2.10 -11.96
N LEU A 274 13.49 -2.64 -10.81
CA LEU A 274 14.05 -3.87 -10.26
C LEU A 274 13.68 -5.09 -11.11
N GLU A 275 12.47 -5.14 -11.66
CA GLU A 275 12.02 -6.15 -12.62
C GLU A 275 12.85 -6.11 -13.90
N ARG A 276 13.00 -4.95 -14.55
CA ARG A 276 13.87 -4.79 -15.73
C ARG A 276 15.31 -5.23 -15.43
N TRP A 277 15.82 -4.91 -14.25
CA TRP A 277 17.15 -5.35 -13.82
C TRP A 277 17.21 -6.87 -13.64
N LYS A 278 16.22 -7.50 -13.02
CA LYS A 278 16.12 -8.97 -12.89
C LYS A 278 16.05 -9.65 -14.25
N VAL A 279 15.22 -9.15 -15.17
CA VAL A 279 15.12 -9.65 -16.54
C VAL A 279 16.47 -9.57 -17.25
N TYR A 280 17.17 -8.44 -17.10
CA TYR A 280 18.51 -8.27 -17.66
C TYR A 280 19.54 -9.25 -17.06
N GLN A 281 19.53 -9.44 -15.73
CA GLN A 281 20.39 -10.44 -15.08
C GLN A 281 20.08 -11.87 -15.54
N ALA A 282 18.79 -12.20 -15.66
CA ALA A 282 18.35 -13.50 -16.17
C ALA A 282 18.83 -13.71 -17.61
N ALA A 283 18.68 -12.70 -18.49
CA ALA A 283 19.17 -12.76 -19.87
C ALA A 283 20.69 -13.01 -19.92
N ILE A 284 21.49 -12.28 -19.14
CA ILE A 284 22.94 -12.49 -19.03
C ILE A 284 23.26 -13.92 -18.58
N HIS A 285 22.54 -14.43 -17.59
CA HIS A 285 22.75 -15.78 -17.07
C HIS A 285 22.38 -16.85 -18.11
N THR A 286 21.29 -16.66 -18.86
CA THR A 286 20.91 -17.56 -19.95
C THR A 286 21.93 -17.54 -21.09
N LEU A 287 22.48 -16.37 -21.44
CA LEU A 287 23.54 -16.23 -22.43
C LEU A 287 24.79 -17.00 -21.99
N ARG A 288 25.24 -16.82 -20.74
CA ARG A 288 26.37 -17.56 -20.19
C ARG A 288 26.15 -19.07 -20.29
N LYS A 289 24.97 -19.55 -19.89
CA LYS A 289 24.59 -20.97 -19.98
C LYS A 289 24.64 -21.50 -21.42
N LYS A 290 24.11 -20.73 -22.38
CA LYS A 290 24.16 -21.10 -23.80
C LYS A 290 25.59 -21.25 -24.30
N ILE A 291 26.47 -20.29 -24.01
CA ILE A 291 27.88 -20.32 -24.41
C ILE A 291 28.61 -21.48 -23.73
N THR A 292 28.39 -21.69 -22.42
CA THR A 292 29.03 -22.82 -21.72
C THR A 292 28.57 -24.16 -22.26
N ASN A 293 27.29 -24.31 -22.61
CA ASN A 293 26.78 -25.56 -23.18
C ASN A 293 27.37 -25.81 -24.57
N ASN A 294 27.49 -24.77 -25.39
CA ASN A 294 28.10 -24.85 -26.72
C ASN A 294 29.59 -25.29 -26.63
N GLU A 295 30.39 -24.67 -25.76
CA GLU A 295 31.80 -25.08 -25.59
C GLU A 295 31.96 -26.49 -25.00
N LEU A 296 31.03 -26.92 -24.14
CA LEU A 296 31.01 -28.30 -23.60
C LEU A 296 30.59 -29.34 -24.65
N GLN A 297 29.85 -28.95 -25.70
CA GLN A 297 29.55 -29.82 -26.83
C GLN A 297 30.77 -29.96 -27.76
N HIS A 298 31.61 -28.92 -27.87
CA HIS A 298 32.77 -28.86 -28.77
C HIS A 298 34.11 -28.89 -28.00
N ILE A 299 34.37 -29.98 -27.28
CA ILE A 299 35.54 -30.10 -26.40
C ILE A 299 36.86 -30.13 -27.18
N GLY A 300 36.93 -30.79 -28.34
CA GLY A 300 38.07 -30.73 -29.25
C GLY A 300 39.43 -31.00 -28.60
N GLY A 301 39.51 -31.97 -27.67
CA GLY A 301 40.74 -32.32 -26.94
C GLY A 301 41.07 -31.42 -25.73
N ARG A 302 40.29 -30.36 -25.47
CA ARG A 302 40.43 -29.52 -24.27
C ARG A 302 39.87 -30.24 -23.03
N THR A 303 40.30 -29.82 -21.84
CA THR A 303 39.65 -30.29 -20.60
C THR A 303 38.33 -29.55 -20.37
N VAL A 304 37.38 -30.16 -19.66
CA VAL A 304 36.10 -29.51 -19.25
C VAL A 304 36.34 -28.18 -18.53
N LYS A 305 37.43 -28.08 -17.76
CA LYS A 305 37.83 -26.87 -17.06
C LYS A 305 38.26 -25.76 -18.03
N GLN A 306 39.04 -26.11 -19.05
CA GLN A 306 39.46 -25.18 -20.11
C GLN A 306 38.26 -24.70 -20.93
N ALA A 307 37.37 -25.61 -21.36
CA ALA A 307 36.15 -25.25 -22.11
C ALA A 307 35.24 -24.27 -21.32
N LYS A 308 35.10 -24.47 -20.00
CA LYS A 308 34.37 -23.53 -19.13
C LYS A 308 35.06 -22.18 -18.97
N ALA A 309 36.39 -22.15 -18.97
CA ALA A 309 37.17 -20.91 -18.91
C ALA A 309 37.03 -20.11 -20.22
N ASP A 310 37.12 -20.78 -21.37
CA ASP A 310 36.93 -20.17 -22.69
C ASP A 310 35.51 -19.64 -22.86
N ALA A 311 34.50 -20.40 -22.42
CA ALA A 311 33.11 -19.94 -22.40
C ALA A 311 32.91 -18.69 -21.52
N ALA A 312 33.57 -18.64 -20.36
CA ALA A 312 33.52 -17.46 -19.49
C ALA A 312 34.21 -16.25 -20.12
N PHE A 313 35.30 -16.46 -20.88
CA PHE A 313 35.98 -15.41 -21.63
C PHE A 313 35.09 -14.85 -22.76
N LYS A 314 34.58 -15.71 -23.65
CA LYS A 314 33.67 -15.33 -24.74
C LYS A 314 32.43 -14.60 -24.23
N TRP A 315 31.86 -15.06 -23.11
CA TRP A 315 30.74 -14.38 -22.46
C TRP A 315 31.10 -12.95 -22.01
N ARG A 316 32.27 -12.72 -21.41
CA ARG A 316 32.70 -11.38 -21.00
C ARG A 316 32.87 -10.44 -22.19
N GLU A 317 33.45 -10.94 -23.29
CA GLU A 317 33.61 -10.16 -24.53
C GLU A 317 32.24 -9.79 -25.13
N GLN A 318 31.33 -10.75 -25.28
CA GLN A 318 29.99 -10.47 -25.82
C GLN A 318 29.22 -9.46 -24.95
N VAL A 319 29.26 -9.60 -23.62
CA VAL A 319 28.62 -8.63 -22.72
C VAL A 319 29.24 -7.24 -22.86
N LYS A 320 30.56 -7.14 -23.04
CA LYS A 320 31.26 -5.87 -23.25
C LYS A 320 30.86 -5.24 -24.59
N GLU A 321 30.77 -6.02 -25.65
CA GLU A 321 30.31 -5.57 -26.97
C GLU A 321 28.86 -5.11 -26.94
N GLU A 322 27.95 -5.87 -26.33
CA GLU A 322 26.54 -5.48 -26.18
C GLU A 322 26.39 -4.18 -25.40
N GLN A 323 27.19 -3.99 -24.35
CA GLN A 323 27.21 -2.73 -23.60
C GLN A 323 27.70 -1.56 -24.46
N GLN A 324 28.75 -1.76 -25.26
CA GLN A 324 29.23 -0.73 -26.19
C GLN A 324 28.20 -0.42 -27.28
N LYS A 325 27.56 -1.44 -27.87
CA LYS A 325 26.49 -1.29 -28.86
C LYS A 325 25.29 -0.55 -28.26
N ARG A 326 24.88 -0.87 -27.03
CA ARG A 326 23.82 -0.14 -26.31
C ARG A 326 24.19 1.30 -26.00
N LYS A 327 25.43 1.58 -25.58
CA LYS A 327 25.92 2.95 -25.38
C LYS A 327 25.90 3.74 -26.70
N LYS A 328 26.38 3.14 -27.80
CA LYS A 328 26.33 3.73 -29.14
C LYS A 328 24.87 3.98 -29.58
N ALA A 329 23.97 3.01 -29.43
CA ALA A 329 22.56 3.17 -29.77
C ALA A 329 21.86 4.28 -28.97
N ARG A 330 22.16 4.40 -27.67
CA ARG A 330 21.67 5.53 -26.84
C ARG A 330 22.22 6.88 -27.28
N TRP A 331 23.47 6.91 -27.74
CA TRP A 331 24.08 8.12 -28.28
C TRP A 331 23.43 8.53 -29.61
N MET A 332 23.10 7.55 -30.46
CA MET A 332 22.37 7.72 -31.73
C MET A 332 20.87 8.00 -31.54
N HIS A 333 20.45 8.67 -30.47
CA HIS A 333 19.04 9.01 -30.24
C HIS A 333 18.49 9.89 -31.37
N SER A 334 17.18 9.80 -31.65
CA SER A 334 16.49 10.41 -32.81
C SER A 334 16.85 11.89 -33.05
N ALA A 335 16.95 12.69 -32.00
CA ALA A 335 17.33 14.11 -32.10
C ALA A 335 18.78 14.33 -32.60
N GLN A 336 19.72 13.45 -32.24
CA GLN A 336 21.09 13.50 -32.77
C GLN A 336 21.17 12.87 -34.16
N MET A 337 20.38 11.83 -34.44
CA MET A 337 20.23 11.26 -35.78
C MET A 337 19.70 12.30 -36.76
N ALA A 338 18.61 13.00 -36.43
CA ALA A 338 18.07 14.10 -37.23
C ALA A 338 19.10 15.23 -37.43
N LYS A 339 19.96 15.49 -36.43
CA LYS A 339 21.05 16.46 -36.56
C LYS A 339 22.18 15.96 -37.47
N TRP A 340 22.49 14.67 -37.44
CA TRP A 340 23.46 14.03 -38.33
C TRP A 340 22.94 13.96 -39.76
N GLU A 341 21.70 13.56 -39.98
CA GLU A 341 21.00 13.57 -41.26
C GLU A 341 21.01 14.98 -41.87
N ARG A 342 20.67 16.01 -41.10
CA ARG A 342 20.79 17.41 -41.54
C ARG A 342 22.22 17.80 -41.92
N LYS A 343 23.24 17.25 -41.25
CA LYS A 343 24.65 17.52 -41.57
C LYS A 343 25.10 16.77 -42.82
N THR A 344 24.70 15.51 -43.00
CA THR A 344 25.00 14.72 -44.20
C THR A 344 24.34 15.32 -45.43
N GLU A 345 23.07 15.73 -45.33
CA GLU A 345 22.38 16.47 -46.39
C GLU A 345 23.06 17.79 -46.74
N LYS A 346 23.54 18.55 -45.74
CA LYS A 346 24.29 19.79 -45.99
C LYS A 346 25.62 19.51 -46.69
N LYS A 347 26.29 18.40 -46.35
CA LYS A 347 27.56 18.01 -46.97
C LYS A 347 27.35 17.54 -48.40
N SER A 348 26.36 16.68 -48.65
CA SER A 348 26.00 16.24 -50.00
C SER A 348 25.62 17.41 -50.89
N LYS A 349 24.78 18.35 -50.40
CA LYS A 349 24.45 19.59 -51.14
C LYS A 349 25.68 20.45 -51.46
N LYS A 350 26.68 20.50 -50.57
CA LYS A 350 27.94 21.23 -50.83
C LYS A 350 28.80 20.51 -51.88
N GLU A 351 28.92 19.20 -51.78
CA GLU A 351 29.65 18.37 -52.75
C GLU A 351 28.99 18.45 -54.13
N GLU A 352 27.66 18.39 -54.22
CA GLU A 352 26.90 18.61 -55.45
C GLU A 352 27.14 20.01 -56.03
N ARG A 353 27.13 21.06 -55.20
CA ARG A 353 27.45 22.42 -55.66
C ARG A 353 28.88 22.54 -56.16
N GLN A 354 29.84 21.88 -55.51
CA GLN A 354 31.24 21.86 -55.96
C GLN A 354 31.40 21.09 -57.27
N ARG A 355 30.75 19.92 -57.39
CA ARG A 355 30.70 19.16 -58.65
C ARG A 355 30.10 20.01 -59.77
N ARG A 356 28.96 20.67 -59.52
CA ARG A 356 28.33 21.59 -60.49
C ARG A 356 29.28 22.73 -60.90
N ARG A 357 29.95 23.37 -59.95
CA ARG A 357 30.95 24.40 -60.25
C ARG A 357 32.11 23.87 -61.09
N LEU A 358 32.62 22.67 -60.79
CA LEU A 358 33.71 22.06 -61.55
C LEU A 358 33.25 21.67 -62.97
N THR A 359 32.02 21.19 -63.13
CA THR A 359 31.45 20.91 -64.46
C THR A 359 31.16 22.19 -65.25
N GLU A 360 30.76 23.28 -64.58
CA GLU A 360 30.54 24.60 -65.20
C GLU A 360 31.85 25.33 -65.54
N LEU A 361 32.95 25.03 -64.82
CA LEU A 361 34.30 25.53 -65.09
C LEU A 361 34.99 24.81 -66.26
N ALA A 362 34.44 23.70 -66.76
CA ALA A 362 34.85 23.16 -68.04
C ALA A 362 34.50 24.19 -69.12
N LEU A 363 35.50 24.66 -69.85
CA LEU A 363 35.31 25.61 -70.94
C LEU A 363 34.25 25.05 -71.90
N LYS A 364 33.21 25.84 -72.15
CA LYS A 364 32.29 25.56 -73.26
C LYS A 364 33.10 25.70 -74.55
N GLU A 365 32.97 24.74 -75.46
CA GLU A 365 33.60 24.82 -76.78
C GLU A 365 33.01 26.01 -77.53
N GLU A 366 33.80 27.07 -77.65
CA GLU A 366 33.48 28.24 -78.48
C GLU A 366 34.32 28.21 -79.76
N PRO A 367 33.80 28.71 -80.90
CA PRO A 367 34.42 28.53 -82.23
C PRO A 367 35.84 29.11 -82.37
N ASN A 368 36.30 29.94 -81.43
CA ASN A 368 37.62 30.56 -81.43
C ASN A 368 38.67 29.80 -80.59
N GLN A 369 38.34 28.64 -80.01
CA GLN A 369 39.27 27.85 -79.23
C GLN A 369 40.11 26.92 -80.13
N VAL A 370 41.37 27.30 -80.39
CA VAL A 370 42.32 26.48 -81.14
C VAL A 370 42.96 25.45 -80.19
N ILE A 371 42.45 24.22 -80.21
CA ILE A 371 43.12 23.10 -79.54
C ILE A 371 44.39 22.75 -80.35
N PRO A 372 45.59 22.78 -79.73
CA PRO A 372 46.83 22.38 -80.41
C PRO A 372 46.72 20.97 -81.00
N ALA A 373 47.14 20.78 -82.25
CA ALA A 373 46.99 19.52 -82.99
C ALA A 373 47.62 18.29 -82.30
N SER A 374 48.56 18.51 -81.38
CA SER A 374 49.18 17.46 -80.55
C SER A 374 48.21 16.80 -79.57
N LEU A 375 47.26 17.56 -79.00
CA LEU A 375 46.28 17.07 -78.02
C LEU A 375 45.06 16.40 -78.66
N LYS A 376 44.70 16.78 -79.89
CA LYS A 376 43.59 16.16 -80.65
C LYS A 376 43.84 14.68 -80.98
N LYS A 377 45.10 14.24 -81.08
CA LYS A 377 45.45 12.83 -81.34
C LYS A 377 45.25 11.93 -80.13
N GLN A 378 45.39 12.45 -78.90
CA GLN A 378 45.22 11.66 -77.68
C GLN A 378 43.74 11.52 -77.30
N ALA A 379 42.92 12.56 -77.49
CA ALA A 379 41.48 12.50 -77.17
C ALA A 379 40.67 11.53 -78.07
N ASN A 380 41.16 11.25 -79.29
CA ASN A 380 40.54 10.28 -80.20
C ASN A 380 41.01 8.83 -79.99
N LEU A 381 41.89 8.58 -79.02
CA LEU A 381 42.38 7.24 -78.67
C LEU A 381 41.70 6.64 -77.42
N ASP A 382 40.98 7.46 -76.65
CA ASP A 382 40.29 7.06 -75.40
C ASP A 382 38.75 6.95 -75.56
N ILE A 383 38.27 6.87 -76.81
CA ILE A 383 36.94 6.33 -77.18
C ILE A 383 37.17 4.98 -77.83
#